data_AF-A0A3D0NYL0-F1
#
_entry.id   AF-A0A3D0NYL0-F1
#
_cell.length_a   1.000
_cell.length_b   1.000
_cell.length_c   1.000
_cell.angle_alpha   90.00
_cell.angle_beta   90.00
_cell.angle_gamma   90.00
#
_symmetry.space_group_name_H-M   'P 1'
#
loop_
_entity.id
_entity.type
_entity.pdbx_description
1 polymer ?
#
loop_
_entity_poly.entity_id
_entity_poly.type
_entity_poly.pdbx_seq_one_letter_code
_entity_poly.pdbx_strand_id
1 'polypeptide(L)' 'MSVVTDIEELAFKLPVADRAKLAERLWESIPEDFIDDRELQEAIRRDREMSEDPSKVLTHEEFFRFFKERRK' A
#
# COMPACT_ATOMS: atom_id res chain seq x y z
N MET A 1 -11.69 4.93 -23.28
CA MET A 1 -11.69 5.23 -21.84
C MET A 1 -12.50 4.16 -21.13
N SER A 2 -12.06 3.74 -19.95
CA SER A 2 -12.79 2.76 -19.14
C SER A 2 -13.53 3.48 -18.02
N VAL A 3 -14.60 2.88 -17.52
CA VAL A 3 -15.33 3.41 -16.35
C VAL A 3 -14.40 3.62 -15.15
N VAL A 4 -13.39 2.76 -14.99
CA VAL A 4 -12.38 2.89 -13.93
C VAL A 4 -11.57 4.17 -14.10
N THR A 5 -11.11 4.45 -15.32
CA THR A 5 -10.35 5.67 -15.64
C THR A 5 -11.18 6.93 -15.36
N ASP A 6 -12.47 6.93 -15.70
CA ASP A 6 -13.35 8.07 -15.44
C ASP A 6 -13.56 8.31 -13.93
N ILE A 7 -13.66 7.23 -13.14
CA ILE A 7 -13.76 7.30 -11.67
C ILE A 7 -12.47 7.84 -11.05
N GLU A 8 -11.31 7.41 -11.53
CA GLU A 8 -10.00 7.90 -11.06
C GLU A 8 -9.85 9.41 -11.30
N GLU A 9 -10.21 9.89 -12.49
CA GLU A 9 -10.18 11.31 -12.82
C GLU A 9 -11.11 12.14 -11.92
N LEU A 10 -12.28 11.61 -11.57
CA LEU A 10 -13.19 12.25 -10.62
C LEU A 10 -12.62 12.23 -9.20
N ALA A 11 -12.05 11.11 -8.77
CA ALA A 11 -11.44 10.97 -7.46
C ALA A 11 -10.28 11.96 -7.27
N PHE A 12 -9.44 12.16 -8.29
CA PHE A 12 -8.31 13.11 -8.22
C PHE A 12 -8.73 14.57 -8.10
N LYS A 13 -9.96 14.92 -8.47
CA LYS A 13 -10.51 16.28 -8.26
C LYS A 13 -10.96 16.53 -6.82
N LEU A 14 -11.10 15.49 -5.99
CA LEU A 14 -11.48 15.62 -4.59
C LEU A 14 -10.32 16.14 -3.72
N PRO A 15 -10.62 16.85 -2.60
CA PRO A 15 -9.64 17.13 -1.56
C PRO A 15 -8.98 15.85 -1.03
N VAL A 16 -7.73 15.95 -0.57
CA VAL A 16 -6.94 14.81 -0.08
C VAL A 16 -7.69 14.00 0.99
N ALA A 17 -8.34 14.67 1.94
CA ALA A 17 -9.09 14.02 3.00
C ALA A 17 -10.27 13.19 2.47
N ASP A 18 -10.96 13.67 1.44
CA ASP A 18 -12.09 12.95 0.86
C ASP A 18 -11.62 11.83 -0.07
N ARG A 19 -10.46 11.96 -0.71
CA ARG A 19 -9.81 10.85 -1.41
C ARG A 19 -9.44 9.72 -0.47
N ALA A 20 -8.92 10.02 0.72
CA ALA A 20 -8.59 9.01 1.72
C ALA A 20 -9.84 8.25 2.17
N LYS A 21 -10.94 8.96 2.46
CA LYS A 21 -12.24 8.33 2.79
C LYS A 21 -12.79 7.48 1.65
N LEU A 22 -12.67 7.94 0.41
CA LEU A 22 -13.11 7.16 -0.75
C LEU A 22 -12.28 5.87 -0.90
N ALA A 23 -10.97 5.95 -0.72
CA ALA A 23 -10.09 4.78 -0.77
C ALA A 23 -10.43 3.75 0.32
N GLU A 24 -10.68 4.19 1.55
CA GLU A 24 -11.13 3.33 2.66
C GLU A 24 -12.45 2.62 2.32
N ARG A 25 -13.45 3.34 1.83
CA ARG A 25 -14.75 2.75 1.45
C ARG A 25 -14.64 1.77 0.29
N LEU A 26 -13.77 2.05 -0.69
CA LEU A 26 -13.50 1.12 -1.78
C LEU A 26 -12.83 -0.15 -1.25
N TRP A 27 -11.87 -0.02 -0.33
CA TRP A 27 -11.23 -1.15 0.33
C TRP A 27 -12.24 -2.02 1.11
N GLU A 28 -13.10 -1.40 1.91
CA GLU A 28 -14.17 -2.10 2.66
C GLU A 28 -15.20 -2.78 1.76
N SER A 29 -15.34 -2.35 0.50
CA SER A 29 -16.28 -2.96 -0.46
C SER A 29 -15.76 -4.26 -1.08
N ILE A 30 -14.48 -4.58 -0.89
CA ILE A 30 -13.87 -5.78 -1.42
C ILE A 30 -14.25 -6.97 -0.53
N PRO A 31 -14.84 -8.05 -1.07
CA PRO A 31 -15.11 -9.27 -0.31
C PRO A 31 -13.82 -9.85 0.28
N GLU A 32 -13.88 -10.37 1.51
CA GLU A 32 -12.69 -10.92 2.20
C GLU A 32 -12.03 -12.07 1.42
N ASP A 33 -12.80 -12.82 0.65
CA ASP A 33 -12.34 -13.93 -0.21
C ASP A 33 -11.69 -13.46 -1.52
N PHE A 34 -11.73 -12.16 -1.82
CA PHE A 34 -11.05 -11.57 -2.98
C PHE A 34 -9.61 -11.14 -2.68
N ILE A 35 -9.21 -11.10 -1.40
CA ILE A 35 -7.82 -10.82 -1.03
C ILE A 35 -6.96 -11.98 -1.54
N ASP A 36 -6.12 -11.70 -2.53
CA ASP A 36 -5.18 -12.68 -3.09
C ASP A 36 -4.23 -13.12 -1.97
N ASP A 37 -4.42 -14.36 -1.51
CA ASP A 37 -3.61 -14.99 -0.48
C ASP A 37 -2.11 -14.83 -0.74
N ARG A 38 -1.66 -14.67 -1.99
CA ARG A 38 -0.24 -14.48 -2.31
C ARG A 38 0.38 -13.26 -1.64
N GLU A 39 -0.33 -12.12 -1.57
CA GLU A 39 0.20 -10.93 -0.90
C GLU A 39 0.27 -11.12 0.60
N LEU A 40 -0.75 -11.77 1.19
CA LEU A 40 -0.76 -12.13 2.60
C LEU A 40 0.36 -13.13 2.94
N GLN A 41 0.54 -14.16 2.12
CA GLN A 41 1.60 -15.15 2.27
C GLN A 41 2.98 -14.51 2.14
N GLU A 42 3.16 -13.57 1.22
CA GLU A 42 4.42 -12.82 1.09
C GLU A 42 4.67 -11.91 2.29
N ALA A 43 3.64 -11.25 2.84
CA ALA A 43 3.74 -10.46 4.06
C ALA A 43 4.16 -11.33 5.25
N ILE A 44 3.52 -12.49 5.42
CA ILE A 44 3.87 -13.48 6.47
C ILE A 44 5.31 -13.99 6.27
N ARG A 45 5.70 -14.31 5.02
CA ARG A 45 7.06 -14.76 4.70
C ARG A 45 8.09 -13.70 5.09
N ARG A 46 7.82 -12.42 4.77
CA ARG A 46 8.71 -11.31 5.12
C ARG A 46 8.80 -11.10 6.63
N ASP A 47 7.69 -11.16 7.35
CA ASP A 47 7.69 -11.04 8.83
C ASP A 47 8.54 -12.13 9.49
N ARG A 48 8.44 -13.36 8.99
CA ARG A 48 9.28 -14.47 9.42
C ARG A 48 10.76 -14.25 9.08
N GLU A 49 11.05 -13.80 7.86
CA GLU A 49 12.43 -13.50 7.42
C GLU A 49 13.07 -12.40 8.28
N MET A 50 12.30 -11.37 8.67
CA MET A 50 12.75 -10.30 9.57
C MET A 50 13.06 -10.83 10.98
N SER A 51 12.26 -11.78 11.46
CA SER A 51 12.45 -12.40 12.78
C SER A 51 13.65 -13.35 12.82
N GLU A 52 13.88 -14.10 11.74
CA GLU A 52 15.00 -15.05 11.61
C GLU A 52 16.34 -14.33 11.33
N ASP A 53 16.32 -13.24 10.56
CA ASP A 53 17.51 -12.47 10.20
C ASP A 53 17.27 -10.95 10.29
N PRO A 54 17.50 -10.34 11.47
CA PRO A 54 17.36 -8.90 11.67
C PRO A 54 18.26 -8.04 10.76
N SER A 55 19.33 -8.61 10.18
CA SER A 55 20.23 -7.87 9.28
C SER A 55 19.61 -7.58 7.92
N LYS A 56 18.52 -8.29 7.56
CA LYS A 56 17.73 -8.02 6.34
C LYS A 56 16.73 -6.89 6.51
N VAL A 57 16.62 -6.34 7.72
CA VAL A 57 15.68 -5.27 8.04
C VAL A 57 16.40 -3.94 7.99
N LEU A 58 15.79 -2.95 7.34
CA LEU A 58 16.26 -1.57 7.42
C LEU A 58 15.81 -0.96 8.75
N THR A 59 16.72 -0.28 9.42
CA THR A 59 16.35 0.60 10.52
C THR A 59 15.47 1.74 10.00
N HIS A 60 14.71 2.35 10.90
CA HIS A 60 13.89 3.51 10.59
C HIS A 60 14.70 4.63 9.92
N GLU A 61 15.91 4.90 10.42
CA GLU A 61 16.79 5.94 9.87
C GLU A 61 17.28 5.61 8.45
N GLU A 62 17.63 4.35 8.18
CA GLU A 62 18.03 3.89 6.86
C GLU A 62 16.86 3.99 5.87
N PHE A 63 15.67 3.57 6.28
CA PHE A 63 14.46 3.69 5.47
C PHE A 63 14.19 5.14 5.05
N PHE A 64 14.25 6.09 6.00
CA PHE A 64 14.05 7.50 5.70
C PHE A 64 15.15 8.11 4.84
N ARG A 65 16.40 7.64 4.97
CA ARG A 65 17.50 8.04 4.10
C ARG A 65 17.23 7.63 2.65
N PHE A 66 16.91 6.35 2.43
CA PHE A 66 16.54 5.84 1.10
C PHE A 66 15.37 6.60 0.48
N PHE A 67 14.35 6.94 1.27
CA PHE A 67 13.19 7.70 0.77
C PHE A 67 13.51 9.14 0.39
N LYS A 68 14.39 9.82 1.14
CA LYS A 68 14.83 11.18 0.83
C LYS A 68 15.68 11.23 -0.44
N GLU A 69 16.52 10.24 -0.67
CA GLU A 69 17.39 10.15 -1.85
C GLU A 69 16.60 9.91 -3.15
N ARG A 70 15.50 9.14 -3.09
CA ARG A 70 14.63 8.88 -4.24
C ARG A 70 13.74 10.04 -4.68
N ARG A 71 13.63 11.11 -3.88
CA ARG A 71 12.79 12.29 -4.14
C ARG A 71 13.57 13.51 -4.66
N LYS A 72 14.88 13.38 -4.85
CA LYS A 72 15.70 14.34 -5.59
C LYS A 72 15.74 13.98 -7.06
#